data_AF-A0A933MIF8-F1
#
_entry.id   AF-A0A933MIF8-F1
#
_cell.length_a   1.000
_cell.length_b   1.000
_cell.length_c   1.000
_cell.angle_alpha   90.00
_cell.angle_beta   90.00
_cell.angle_gamma   90.00
#
_symmetry.space_group_name_H-M   'P 1'
#
loop_
_entity.id
_entity.type
_entity.pdbx_description
1 polymer ?
#
loop_
_entity_poly.entity_id
_entity_poly.type
_entity_poly.pdbx_seq_one_letter_code
_entity_poly.pdbx_strand_id
1 'polypeptide(L)'
;MPKRTDIKSILLIGSGPIIIGQACEFDYSGTQACKALREEGYRVILVNSNPATIMTDPEIADVTYVEPLTAEILEMIIKKERPDALLPTMGGQTALNLAVELSEKGVLEKFKV
;
A
#
# COMPACT_ATOMS: atom_id res chain seq x y z
N MET A 1 -8.04 19.29 10.51
CA MET A 1 -8.99 18.36 11.17
C MET A 1 -8.18 17.31 11.90
N PRO A 2 -8.66 16.78 13.03
CA PRO A 2 -7.98 15.67 13.72
C PRO A 2 -8.01 14.39 12.88
N LYS A 3 -7.27 13.36 13.32
CA LYS A 3 -7.26 12.01 12.75
C LYS A 3 -8.69 11.51 12.47
N ARG A 4 -8.90 10.87 11.31
CA ARG A 4 -10.17 10.21 10.96
C ARG A 4 -10.43 9.01 11.88
N THR A 5 -11.66 8.89 12.38
CA THR A 5 -12.06 7.82 13.31
C THR A 5 -12.80 6.67 12.64
N ASP A 6 -13.21 6.85 11.39
CA ASP A 6 -13.90 5.88 10.56
C ASP A 6 -12.93 4.95 9.80
N ILE A 7 -11.65 5.30 9.70
CA ILE A 7 -10.57 4.45 9.17
C ILE A 7 -9.80 3.82 10.33
N LYS A 8 -9.57 2.51 10.28
CA LYS A 8 -8.70 1.79 11.23
C LYS A 8 -7.52 1.13 10.54
N SER A 9 -7.68 0.73 9.29
CA SER A 9 -6.70 0.00 8.51
C SER A 9 -6.51 0.59 7.12
N ILE A 10 -5.24 0.68 6.68
CA ILE A 10 -4.87 1.32 5.42
C ILE A 10 -3.97 0.36 4.64
N LEU A 11 -4.31 0.13 3.38
CA LEU A 11 -3.46 -0.58 2.42
C LEU A 11 -2.57 0.41 1.68
N LEU A 12 -1.26 0.29 1.85
CA LEU A 12 -0.24 1.04 1.11
C LEU A 12 0.30 0.19 -0.04
N ILE A 13 0.31 0.72 -1.25
CA ILE A 13 0.90 0.07 -2.43
C ILE A 13 2.30 0.66 -2.67
N GLY A 14 3.33 -0.20 -2.62
CA GLY A 14 4.71 0.16 -2.93
C GLY A 14 4.97 0.30 -4.44
N SER A 15 6.21 0.66 -4.80
CA SER A 15 6.59 0.89 -6.21
C SER A 15 6.97 -0.36 -7.00
N GLY A 16 7.28 -1.45 -6.31
CA GLY A 16 7.89 -2.63 -6.93
C GLY A 16 9.38 -2.45 -7.18
N PRO A 17 9.98 -3.21 -8.12
CA PRO A 17 11.41 -3.20 -8.37
C PRO A 17 11.90 -1.83 -8.87
N ILE A 18 13.16 -1.53 -8.58
CA ILE A 18 13.83 -0.31 -9.01
C ILE A 18 14.03 -0.32 -10.54
N ILE A 19 13.57 0.74 -11.20
CA ILE A 19 13.77 0.98 -12.63
C ILE A 19 14.21 2.42 -12.88
N ILE A 20 14.76 2.69 -14.07
CA ILE A 20 15.06 4.07 -14.48
C ILE A 20 13.77 4.89 -14.47
N GLY A 21 13.76 6.00 -13.72
CA GLY A 21 12.60 6.88 -13.57
C GLY A 21 11.63 6.52 -12.44
N GLN A 22 11.84 5.38 -11.77
CA GLN A 22 11.10 5.00 -10.56
C GLN A 22 12.01 4.18 -9.63
N ALA A 23 12.65 4.86 -8.69
CA ALA A 23 13.75 4.30 -7.92
C ALA A 23 13.53 4.42 -6.40
N CYS A 24 14.63 4.58 -5.65
CA CYS A 24 14.67 4.46 -4.20
C CYS A 24 13.84 5.52 -3.46
N GLU A 25 13.44 6.60 -4.13
CA GLU A 25 12.58 7.64 -3.58
C GLU A 25 11.25 7.11 -3.04
N PHE A 26 10.77 5.97 -3.57
CA PHE A 26 9.53 5.34 -3.12
C PHE A 26 9.71 4.39 -1.94
N ASP A 27 10.91 3.82 -1.73
CA ASP A 27 11.23 3.15 -0.47
C ASP A 27 11.29 4.18 0.67
N TYR A 28 11.97 5.30 0.44
CA TYR A 28 12.00 6.40 1.38
C TYR A 28 10.59 6.93 1.72
N SER A 29 9.79 7.25 0.70
CA SER A 29 8.44 7.79 0.88
C SER A 29 7.50 6.78 1.52
N GLY A 30 7.54 5.52 1.07
CA GLY A 30 6.73 4.42 1.61
C GLY A 30 7.07 4.12 3.08
N THR A 31 8.36 4.14 3.43
CA THR A 31 8.81 3.99 4.83
C THR A 31 8.29 5.12 5.70
N GLN A 32 8.36 6.37 5.24
CA GLN A 32 7.81 7.51 5.99
C GLN A 32 6.30 7.41 6.17
N ALA A 33 5.57 7.01 5.14
CA ALA A 33 4.13 6.81 5.22
C ALA A 33 3.76 5.71 6.22
N CYS A 34 4.46 4.56 6.21
CA CYS A 34 4.24 3.49 7.18
C CYS A 34 4.47 3.97 8.61
N LYS A 35 5.58 4.69 8.87
CA LYS A 35 5.88 5.25 10.19
C LYS A 35 4.81 6.23 10.66
N ALA A 36 4.45 7.21 9.82
CA ALA A 36 3.46 8.22 10.17
C ALA A 36 2.08 7.61 10.46
N LEU A 37 1.63 6.64 9.65
CA LEU A 37 0.35 5.98 9.87
C LEU A 37 0.34 5.15 11.17
N ARG A 38 1.45 4.49 11.50
CA ARG A 38 1.56 3.71 12.74
C ARG A 38 1.67 4.58 13.99
N GLU A 39 2.39 5.69 13.93
CA GLU A 39 2.46 6.68 15.01
C GLU A 39 1.07 7.24 15.33
N GLU A 40 0.25 7.45 14.30
CA GLU A 40 -1.15 7.83 14.46
C GLU A 40 -2.05 6.67 14.90
N GLY A 41 -1.55 5.43 14.99
CA GLY A 41 -2.29 4.26 15.45
C GLY A 41 -3.26 3.68 14.41
N TYR A 42 -2.93 3.75 13.13
CA TYR A 42 -3.58 2.95 12.09
C TYR A 42 -2.90 1.59 11.97
N ARG A 43 -3.69 0.57 11.61
CA ARG A 43 -3.17 -0.72 11.14
C ARG A 43 -2.69 -0.57 9.70
N VAL A 44 -1.40 -0.75 9.46
CA VAL A 44 -0.78 -0.60 8.13
C VAL A 44 -0.62 -1.97 7.48
N ILE A 45 -1.24 -2.15 6.31
CA ILE A 45 -1.02 -3.27 5.42
C ILE A 45 -0.19 -2.74 4.26
N LEU A 46 0.98 -3.33 4.03
CA LEU A 46 1.87 -2.96 2.95
C LEU A 46 1.98 -4.08 1.93
N VAL A 47 2.02 -3.74 0.65
CA VAL A 47 2.41 -4.65 -0.42
C VAL A 47 3.49 -4.01 -1.30
N ASN A 48 4.60 -4.72 -1.49
CA ASN A 48 5.67 -4.32 -2.39
C ASN A 48 6.45 -5.55 -2.86
N SER A 49 6.65 -5.72 -4.16
CA SER A 49 7.37 -6.87 -4.70
C SER A 49 8.89 -6.78 -4.56
N ASN A 50 9.44 -5.62 -4.19
CA ASN A 50 10.88 -5.43 -4.05
C ASN A 50 11.35 -5.82 -2.63
N PRO A 51 12.12 -6.91 -2.46
CA PRO A 51 12.58 -7.36 -1.15
C PRO A 51 13.74 -6.50 -0.59
N ALA A 52 14.36 -5.66 -1.41
CA ALA A 52 15.52 -4.85 -1.00
C ALA A 52 15.09 -3.44 -0.56
N THR A 53 14.01 -3.35 0.23
CA THR A 53 13.45 -2.07 0.71
C THR A 53 13.28 -2.07 2.22
N ILE A 54 13.55 -0.93 2.85
CA ILE A 54 13.30 -0.77 4.28
C ILE A 54 11.81 -0.86 4.58
N MET A 55 10.96 -0.32 3.70
CA MET A 55 9.52 -0.37 3.92
C MET A 55 8.99 -1.81 4.10
N THR A 56 9.63 -2.80 3.48
CA THR A 56 9.25 -4.22 3.61
C THR A 56 9.83 -4.94 4.84
N ASP A 57 10.62 -4.25 5.67
CA ASP A 57 11.09 -4.86 6.92
C ASP A 57 9.90 -5.21 7.84
N PRO A 58 9.93 -6.36 8.54
CA PRO A 58 8.78 -6.84 9.33
C PRO A 58 8.30 -5.88 10.41
N GLU A 59 9.17 -4.98 10.87
CA GLU A 59 8.89 -3.99 11.91
C GLU A 59 8.29 -2.68 11.39
N ILE A 60 8.18 -2.47 10.07
CA ILE A 60 7.74 -1.20 9.49
C ILE A 60 6.22 -1.13 9.29
N ALA A 61 5.55 -2.23 8.94
CA ALA A 61 4.08 -2.32 8.84
C ALA A 61 3.52 -3.43 9.76
N ASP A 62 2.21 -3.42 10.03
CA ASP A 62 1.57 -4.48 10.81
C ASP A 62 1.46 -5.79 9.99
N VAL A 63 1.25 -5.65 8.69
CA VAL A 63 1.25 -6.75 7.73
C VAL A 63 2.02 -6.34 6.49
N THR A 64 3.02 -7.12 6.09
CA THR A 64 3.82 -6.88 4.88
C THR A 64 3.68 -8.04 3.91
N TYR A 65 3.31 -7.72 2.67
CA TYR A 65 3.26 -8.64 1.54
C TYR A 65 4.40 -8.35 0.57
N VAL A 66 5.33 -9.31 0.45
CA VAL A 66 6.34 -9.31 -0.61
C VAL A 66 5.83 -10.16 -1.77
N GLU A 67 4.90 -9.59 -2.53
CA GLU A 67 4.12 -10.28 -3.57
C GLU A 67 4.11 -9.47 -4.88
N PRO A 68 3.85 -10.08 -6.04
CA PRO A 68 3.73 -9.36 -7.31
C PRO A 68 2.68 -8.24 -7.25
N LEU A 69 3.03 -7.07 -7.81
CA LEU A 69 2.13 -5.93 -7.88
C LEU A 69 1.20 -6.03 -9.10
N THR A 70 0.17 -6.87 -9.00
CA THR A 70 -0.91 -6.99 -9.99
C THR A 70 -2.26 -6.76 -9.32
N ALA A 71 -3.27 -6.37 -10.11
CA ALA A 71 -4.62 -6.14 -9.59
C ALA A 71 -5.24 -7.39 -8.97
N GLU A 72 -4.93 -8.59 -9.49
CA GLU A 72 -5.44 -9.86 -8.97
C GLU A 72 -4.87 -10.16 -7.57
N ILE A 73 -3.56 -9.98 -7.39
CA ILE A 73 -2.91 -10.12 -6.08
C ILE A 73 -3.48 -9.08 -5.10
N LEU A 74 -3.61 -7.83 -5.54
CA LEU A 74 -4.19 -6.78 -4.70
C LEU A 74 -5.64 -7.06 -4.31
N GLU A 75 -6.48 -7.58 -5.22
CA GLU A 75 -7.84 -8.01 -4.87
C GLU A 75 -7.82 -9.13 -3.83
N MET A 76 -6.91 -10.10 -3.92
CA MET A 76 -6.77 -11.16 -2.91
C MET A 76 -6.35 -10.60 -1.55
N ILE A 77 -5.40 -9.67 -1.52
CA ILE A 77 -4.97 -8.98 -0.29
C ILE A 77 -6.13 -8.18 0.30
N ILE A 78 -6.82 -7.36 -0.51
CA ILE A 78 -8.00 -6.57 -0.08
C ILE A 78 -9.09 -7.50 0.48
N LYS A 79 -9.37 -8.62 -0.20
CA LYS A 79 -10.37 -9.60 0.23
C LYS A 79 -10.03 -10.22 1.58
N LYS A 80 -8.75 -10.53 1.82
CA LYS A 80 -8.25 -11.14 3.05
C LYS A 80 -8.17 -10.13 4.20
N GLU A 81 -7.58 -8.97 3.94
CA GLU A 81 -7.21 -8.00 4.97
C GLU A 81 -8.29 -6.97 5.27
N ARG A 82 -9.22 -6.75 4.33
CA ARG A 82 -10.33 -5.80 4.42
C ARG A 82 -9.89 -4.40 4.91
N PRO A 83 -8.95 -3.74 4.18
CA PRO A 83 -8.55 -2.38 4.54
C PRO A 83 -9.74 -1.42 4.45
N ASP A 84 -9.77 -0.38 5.30
CA ASP A 84 -10.81 0.65 5.26
C ASP A 84 -10.49 1.76 4.25
N ALA A 85 -9.23 1.86 3.82
CA ALA A 85 -8.77 2.83 2.84
C ALA A 85 -7.54 2.34 2.07
N LEU A 86 -7.37 2.88 0.86
CA LEU A 86 -6.19 2.69 0.03
C LEU A 86 -5.31 3.96 0.02
N LEU A 87 -3.99 3.81 0.15
CA LEU A 87 -3.01 4.88 -0.04
C LEU A 87 -2.12 4.58 -1.26
N PRO A 88 -2.50 5.03 -2.47
CA PRO A 88 -1.80 4.69 -3.72
C PRO A 88 -0.75 5.72 -4.15
N THR A 89 -0.46 6.74 -3.33
CA THR A 89 0.35 7.90 -3.72
C THR A 89 1.84 7.76 -3.39
N MET A 90 2.24 6.70 -2.70
CA MET A 90 3.61 6.50 -2.19
C MET A 90 4.44 5.50 -3.01
N GLY A 91 3.85 4.89 -4.06
CA GLY A 91 4.48 3.86 -4.88
C GLY A 91 4.65 4.24 -6.35
N GLY A 92 4.80 5.53 -6.65
CA GLY A 92 5.03 6.03 -8.00
C GLY A 92 3.90 5.70 -8.98
N GLN A 93 4.26 5.55 -10.26
CA GLN A 93 3.28 5.28 -11.31
C GLN A 93 2.70 3.87 -11.19
N THR A 94 3.49 2.90 -10.69
CA THR A 94 3.01 1.54 -10.43
C THR A 94 1.78 1.55 -9.51
N ALA A 95 1.86 2.23 -8.37
CA ALA A 95 0.76 2.29 -7.41
C ALA A 95 -0.46 3.04 -7.95
N LEU A 96 -0.25 4.14 -8.68
CA LEU A 96 -1.34 4.91 -9.30
C LEU A 96 -2.09 4.08 -10.35
N ASN A 97 -1.37 3.41 -11.25
CA ASN A 97 -1.98 2.58 -12.29
C ASN A 97 -2.80 1.44 -11.67
N LEU A 98 -2.25 0.76 -10.66
CA LEU A 98 -2.95 -0.33 -9.98
C LEU A 98 -4.18 0.15 -9.23
N ALA A 99 -4.14 1.33 -8.62
CA ALA A 99 -5.31 1.91 -7.96
C ALA A 99 -6.43 2.25 -8.94
N VAL A 100 -6.08 2.81 -10.11
CA VAL A 100 -7.04 3.06 -11.19
C VAL A 100 -7.61 1.74 -11.70
N GLU A 101 -6.77 0.74 -11.97
CA GLU A 101 -7.20 -0.57 -12.46
C GLU A 101 -8.14 -1.27 -11.47
N LEU A 102 -7.84 -1.23 -10.16
CA LEU A 102 -8.71 -1.76 -9.11
C LEU A 102 -10.07 -1.03 -9.06
N SER A 103 -10.06 0.28 -9.27
CA SER A 103 -11.28 1.09 -9.35
C SER A 103 -12.11 0.72 -10.57
N GLU A 104 -11.49 0.62 -11.75
CA GLU A 104 -12.15 0.26 -13.01
C GLU A 104 -12.72 -1.17 -12.99
N LYS A 105 -12.02 -2.09 -12.33
CA LYS A 105 -12.51 -3.46 -12.07
C LYS A 105 -13.61 -3.53 -10.99
N GLY A 106 -13.97 -2.40 -10.36
CA GLY A 106 -14.99 -2.33 -9.31
C GLY A 106 -14.58 -2.99 -7.98
N VAL A 107 -13.29 -3.31 -7.81
CA VAL A 107 -12.78 -3.99 -6.60
C VAL A 107 -12.94 -3.09 -5.39
N LEU A 108 -12.58 -1.81 -5.52
CA LEU A 108 -12.66 -0.85 -4.41
C LEU A 108 -14.10 -0.68 -3.92
N GLU A 109 -15.07 -0.56 -4.85
CA GLU A 109 -16.49 -0.48 -4.52
C GLU A 109 -17.01 -1.77 -3.85
N LYS A 110 -16.67 -2.93 -4.42
CA LYS A 110 -17.05 -4.26 -3.91
C LYS A 110 -16.58 -4.50 -2.47
N PHE A 111 -15.40 -4.00 -2.12
CA PHE A 111 -14.80 -4.18 -0.80
C PHE A 111 -14.92 -2.98 0.14
N LYS A 112 -15.47 -1.85 -0.35
CA LYS A 112 -15.65 -0.57 0.37
C LYS A 112 -14.32 0.03 0.87
N VAL A 113 -13.33 0.06 -0.02
CA VAL A 113 -11.98 0.60 0.22
C VAL A 113 -11.85 1.99 -0.40
#